data_AF-A0A124FM03-F1
#
_entry.id   AF-A0A124FM03-F1
#
_cell.length_a   1.000
_cell.length_b   1.000
_cell.length_c   1.000
_cell.angle_alpha   90.00
_cell.angle_beta   90.00
_cell.angle_gamma   90.00
#
_symmetry.space_group_name_H-M   'P 1'
#
loop_
_entity.id
_entity.type
_entity.pdbx_description
1 polymer ?
#
loop_
_entity_poly.entity_id
_entity_poly.type
_entity_poly.pdbx_seq_one_letter_code
_entity_poly.pdbx_strand_id
1 'polypeptide(L)' 'MSRKVKVIFLSAHNSARSQMAEGLLRHLYGDRYIARSA' A
#
# COMPACT_ATOMS: atom_id res chain seq x y z
N MET A 1 -18.87 -1.68 -10.30
CA MET A 1 -17.75 -1.62 -9.34
C MET A 1 -16.44 -1.69 -10.10
N SER A 2 -15.71 -0.58 -10.19
CA SER A 2 -14.37 -0.56 -10.81
C SER A 2 -13.42 -1.44 -10.00
N ARG A 3 -12.65 -2.29 -10.69
CA ARG A 3 -11.68 -3.18 -10.04
C ARG A 3 -10.59 -2.32 -9.40
N LYS A 4 -10.46 -2.36 -8.07
CA LYS A 4 -9.41 -1.63 -7.34
C LYS A 4 -8.04 -2.04 -7.86
N VAL A 5 -7.15 -1.06 -8.03
CA VAL A 5 -5.77 -1.30 -8.46
C VAL A 5 -4.97 -1.83 -7.27
N LYS A 6 -4.17 -2.87 -7.51
CA LYS A 6 -3.30 -3.48 -6.49
C LYS A 6 -1.91 -2.83 -6.55
N VAL A 7 -1.38 -2.44 -5.40
CA VAL A 7 -0.06 -1.80 -5.26
C VAL A 7 0.74 -2.57 -4.21
N ILE A 8 2.01 -2.84 -4.50
CA ILE A 8 2.97 -3.42 -3.55
C ILE A 8 4.16 -2.48 -3.38
N PHE A 9 4.49 -2.15 -2.12
CA PHE A 9 5.66 -1.37 -1.75
C PHE A 9 6.78 -2.29 -1.26
N LEU A 10 8.00 -2.07 -1.73
CA LEU A 10 9.15 -2.91 -1.39
C LEU A 10 10.20 -2.13 -0.59
N SER A 11 10.76 -2.76 0.45
CA SER A 11 11.96 -2.25 1.12
C SER A 11 12.85 -3.38 1.63
N ALA A 12 14.11 -3.09 1.95
CA ALA A 12 15.10 -4.12 2.30
C ALA A 12 14.70 -5.03 3.49
N HIS A 13 13.89 -4.53 4.43
CA HIS A 13 13.52 -5.27 5.64
C HIS A 13 12.02 -5.27 5.95
N ASN A 14 11.19 -4.74 5.05
CA ASN A 14 9.76 -4.53 5.26
C ASN A 14 9.35 -3.91 6.62
N SER A 15 10.22 -3.10 7.23
CA SER A 15 10.05 -2.66 8.62
C SER A 15 9.75 -1.16 8.79
N ALA A 16 10.05 -0.35 7.76
CA ALA A 16 9.90 1.10 7.84
C ALA A 16 9.24 1.69 6.58
N ARG A 17 10.02 1.89 5.51
CA ARG A 17 9.58 2.65 4.33
C ARG A 17 8.36 2.04 3.63
N SER A 18 8.39 0.73 3.37
CA SER A 18 7.29 0.03 2.70
C SER A 18 6.01 -0.02 3.56
N GLN A 19 6.15 -0.17 4.87
CA GLN A 19 5.04 -0.16 5.83
C GLN A 19 4.38 1.22 5.95
N MET A 20 5.19 2.29 6.06
CA MET A 20 4.67 3.66 6.06
C MET A 20 3.91 3.98 4.76
N ALA A 21 4.45 3.56 3.61
CA ALA A 21 3.79 3.76 2.32
C ALA A 21 2.46 2.99 2.19
N GLU A 22 2.41 1.74 2.67
CA GLU A 22 1.17 0.95 2.74
C GLU A 22 0.12 1.65 3.60
N GLY A 23 0.51 2.10 4.80
CA GLY A 23 -0.38 2.80 5.72
C GLY A 23 -0.92 4.10 5.14
N LEU A 24 -0.04 4.90 4.53
CA LEU A 24 -0.41 6.18 3.91
C LEU A 24 -1.39 5.99 2.74
N LEU A 25 -1.14 5.03 1.85
CA LEU A 25 -2.04 4.76 0.71
C LEU A 25 -3.42 4.27 1.19
N ARG A 26 -3.46 3.45 2.25
CA ARG A 26 -4.73 3.01 2.86
C ARG A 26 -5.49 4.18 3.49
N HIS A 27 -4.80 5.07 4.19
CA HIS A 27 -5.40 6.21 4.84
C HIS A 27 -5.99 7.21 3.83
N LEU A 28 -5.25 7.53 2.76
CA LEU A 28 -5.66 8.53 1.79
C LEU A 28 -6.64 7.98 0.73
N TYR A 29 -6.47 6.73 0.30
CA TYR A 29 -7.13 6.19 -0.90
C TYR A 29 -7.55 4.71 -0.78
N GLY A 30 -7.90 4.23 0.42
CA GLY A 30 -8.29 2.83 0.66
C GLY A 30 -9.56 2.39 -0.08
N ASP A 31 -10.40 3.33 -0.52
CA ASP A 31 -11.56 3.09 -1.37
C ASP A 31 -11.19 2.80 -2.84
N ARG A 32 -10.00 3.24 -3.29
CA ARG A 32 -9.55 3.13 -4.68
C ARG A 32 -8.49 2.05 -4.90
N TYR A 33 -7.66 1.78 -3.89
CA TYR A 33 -6.50 0.89 -4.01
C TYR A 33 -6.51 -0.27 -3.00
N ILE A 34 -5.81 -1.34 -3.36
CA ILE A 34 -5.45 -2.43 -2.45
C ILE A 34 -3.93 -2.36 -2.25
N ALA A 35 -3.49 -1.89 -1.09
CA ALA A 35 -2.07 -1.73 -0.74
C ALA A 35 -1.52 -2.93 0.04
N ARG A 36 -0.28 -3.34 -0.28
CA ARG A 36 0.53 -4.34 0.44
C ARG A 36 1.99 -3.90 0.51
N SER A 37 2.78 -4.54 1.37
CA SER A 37 4.22 -4.29 1.53
C SER A 37 4.98 -5.61 1.71
N ALA A 38 6.22 -5.62 1.22
CA ALA A 38 7.18 -6.72 1.36
C ALA A 38 8.62 -6.21 1.45
#